data_AF-A0A3D5D7M9-F1
#
_entry.id   AF-A0A3D5D7M9-F1
#
_cell.length_a   1.000
_cell.length_b   1.000
_cell.length_c   1.000
_cell.angle_alpha   90.00
_cell.angle_beta   90.00
_cell.angle_gamma   90.00
#
_symmetry.space_group_name_H-M   'P 1'
#
loop_
_entity.id
_entity.type
_entity.pdbx_description
1 polymer ?
#
loop_
_entity_poly.entity_id
_entity_poly.type
_entity_poly.pdbx_seq_one_letter_code
_entity_poly.pdbx_strand_id
1 'polypeptide(L)'
;GMSVIITRLGWCPRDEGQVCEIAAETFFQDVYLSPGDAGRFFAGCVEAATEVSHAILYATSRPVETKRLDLTGAREIAGFKPQDQWPDGTEIVTGQRWED
;
A
#
# COMPACT_ATOMS: atom_id res chain seq x y z
N GLY A 1 -6.14 -27.29 -5.81
CA GLY A 1 -4.81 -26.67 -5.60
C GLY A 1 -4.94 -25.56 -4.58
N MET A 2 -3.83 -25.02 -4.07
CA MET A 2 -3.83 -23.86 -3.17
C MET A 2 -4.12 -22.58 -3.97
N SER A 3 -4.97 -21.70 -3.44
CA SER A 3 -5.16 -20.34 -3.95
C SER A 3 -3.99 -19.45 -3.53
N VAL A 4 -3.46 -18.65 -4.45
CA VAL A 4 -2.29 -17.78 -4.19
C VAL A 4 -2.50 -16.39 -4.77
N ILE A 5 -2.37 -15.36 -3.92
CA ILE A 5 -2.28 -13.96 -4.35
C ILE A 5 -0.83 -13.49 -4.13
N ILE A 6 -0.15 -13.14 -5.22
CA ILE A 6 1.20 -12.57 -5.20
C ILE A 6 1.06 -11.05 -5.17
N THR A 7 1.61 -10.42 -4.14
CA THR A 7 1.52 -8.96 -4.02
C THR A 7 2.86 -8.29 -4.26
N ARG A 8 2.87 -7.26 -5.10
CA ARG A 8 3.95 -6.29 -5.25
C ARG A 8 3.59 -5.05 -4.44
N LEU A 9 4.09 -5.02 -3.21
CA LEU A 9 3.81 -3.95 -2.25
C LEU A 9 4.57 -2.68 -2.62
N GLY A 10 3.93 -1.54 -2.40
CA GLY A 10 4.59 -0.26 -2.23
C GLY A 10 5.45 -0.22 -0.97
N TRP A 11 6.03 0.96 -0.71
CA TRP A 11 6.92 1.14 0.43
C TRP A 11 6.13 1.47 1.69
N CYS A 12 5.98 0.47 2.56
CA CYS A 12 5.47 0.65 3.92
C CYS A 12 6.65 0.84 4.88
N PRO A 13 6.88 2.06 5.42
CA PRO A 13 8.01 2.32 6.30
C PRO A 13 7.86 1.58 7.62
N ARG A 14 8.99 1.19 8.20
CA ARG A 14 9.07 0.42 9.46
C ARG A 14 9.82 1.13 10.57
N ASP A 15 10.48 2.23 10.24
CA ASP A 15 11.28 3.05 11.13
C ASP A 15 11.35 4.49 10.61
N GLU A 16 11.82 5.40 11.46
CA GLU A 16 11.97 6.82 11.15
C GLU A 16 12.93 7.07 9.97
N GLY A 17 13.98 6.25 9.83
CA GLY A 17 14.92 6.36 8.72
C GLY A 17 14.23 6.19 7.36
N GLN A 18 13.36 5.18 7.23
CA GLN A 18 12.59 4.96 6.02
C GLN A 18 11.53 6.04 5.78
N VAL A 19 10.98 6.64 6.84
CA VAL A 19 10.11 7.81 6.69
C VAL A 19 10.90 8.97 6.07
N CYS A 20 12.10 9.25 6.55
CA CYS A 20 12.98 10.28 5.98
C CYS A 20 13.38 9.97 4.53
N GLU A 21 13.67 8.70 4.20
CA GLU A 21 13.98 8.29 2.83
C GLU A 21 12.80 8.52 1.89
N ILE A 22 11.58 8.16 2.31
CA ILE A 22 10.37 8.39 1.52
C ILE A 22 10.08 9.88 1.36
N ALA A 23 10.30 10.68 2.42
CA ALA A 23 10.13 12.13 2.38
C ALA A 23 11.06 12.80 1.34
N ALA A 24 12.26 12.26 1.14
CA ALA A 24 13.30 12.88 0.33
C ALA A 24 12.95 12.97 -1.18
N GLU A 25 12.11 12.09 -1.71
CA GLU A 25 11.76 12.09 -3.14
C GLU A 25 10.28 11.80 -3.39
N THR A 26 9.62 12.63 -4.21
CA THR A 26 8.23 12.43 -4.65
C THR A 26 8.01 11.06 -5.29
N PHE A 27 9.02 10.48 -5.95
CA PHE A 27 8.94 9.12 -6.48
C PHE A 27 8.61 8.09 -5.39
N PHE A 28 9.25 8.20 -4.22
CA PHE A 28 8.99 7.29 -3.11
C PHE A 28 7.63 7.55 -2.48
N GLN A 29 7.21 8.81 -2.39
CA GLN A 29 5.88 9.20 -1.90
C GLN A 29 4.76 8.66 -2.82
N ASP A 30 4.96 8.63 -4.14
CA ASP A 30 4.02 8.07 -5.10
C ASP A 30 3.81 6.56 -4.97
N VAL A 31 4.80 5.84 -4.44
CA VAL A 31 4.74 4.38 -4.20
C VAL A 31 4.59 4.04 -2.72
N TYR A 32 4.31 5.03 -1.88
CA TYR A 32 4.07 4.84 -0.46
C TYR A 32 2.90 3.88 -0.21
N LEU A 33 3.00 3.09 0.86
CA LEU A 33 1.91 2.27 1.38
C LEU A 33 1.79 2.51 2.87
N SER A 34 0.71 3.16 3.32
CA SER A 34 0.49 3.36 4.74
C SER A 34 0.28 2.02 5.47
N PRO A 35 0.60 1.93 6.78
CA PRO A 35 0.24 0.76 7.56
C PRO A 35 -1.27 0.44 7.54
N GLY A 36 -2.11 1.48 7.52
CA GLY A 36 -3.57 1.35 7.43
C GLY A 36 -4.03 0.71 6.12
N ASP A 37 -3.53 1.20 4.98
CA ASP A 37 -3.86 0.65 3.67
C ASP A 37 -3.26 -0.73 3.44
N ALA A 38 -2.06 -1.01 3.99
CA ALA A 38 -1.51 -2.37 4.01
C ALA A 38 -2.48 -3.35 4.70
N GLY A 39 -2.99 -2.97 5.88
CA GLY A 39 -3.98 -3.77 6.60
C GLY A 39 -5.28 -3.98 5.82
N ARG A 40 -5.85 -2.90 5.25
CA ARG A 40 -7.07 -2.99 4.41
C ARG A 40 -6.87 -3.88 3.19
N PHE A 41 -5.71 -3.77 2.53
CA PHE A 41 -5.38 -4.61 1.38
C PHE A 41 -5.28 -6.09 1.76
N PHE A 42 -4.54 -6.43 2.81
CA PHE A 42 -4.40 -7.83 3.23
C PHE A 42 -5.72 -8.44 3.71
N ALA A 43 -6.54 -7.67 4.45
CA ALA A 43 -7.89 -8.11 4.81
C ALA A 43 -8.72 -8.41 3.55
N GLY A 44 -8.69 -7.51 2.55
CA GLY A 44 -9.35 -7.72 1.26
C GLY A 44 -8.88 -8.96 0.50
N CYS A 45 -7.57 -9.28 0.56
CA CYS A 45 -7.03 -10.50 -0.04
C CYS A 45 -7.52 -11.77 0.63
N VAL A 46 -7.72 -11.76 1.95
CA VAL A 46 -8.27 -12.90 2.72
C VAL A 46 -9.75 -13.12 2.39
N GLU A 47 -10.51 -12.03 2.22
CA GLU A 47 -11.94 -12.05 1.88
C GLU A 47 -12.20 -12.18 0.36
N ALA A 48 -11.15 -12.32 -0.45
CA ALA A 48 -11.30 -12.46 -1.90
C ALA A 48 -12.04 -13.75 -2.27
N ALA A 49 -12.73 -13.71 -3.42
CA ALA A 49 -13.54 -14.83 -3.89
C ALA A 49 -12.73 -16.13 -4.04
N THR A 50 -13.31 -17.26 -3.63
CA THR A 50 -12.61 -18.57 -3.59
C THR A 50 -12.20 -19.12 -4.96
N GLU A 51 -12.75 -18.55 -6.03
CA GLU A 51 -12.46 -18.87 -7.43
C GLU A 51 -11.09 -18.33 -7.88
N VAL A 52 -10.49 -17.41 -7.12
CA VAL A 52 -9.14 -16.92 -7.38
C VAL A 52 -8.15 -18.05 -7.11
N SER A 53 -7.65 -18.69 -8.15
CA SER A 53 -6.59 -19.69 -8.02
C SER A 53 -5.19 -19.06 -7.98
N HIS A 54 -4.98 -18.02 -8.78
CA HIS A 54 -3.72 -17.29 -8.86
C HIS A 54 -3.95 -15.84 -9.33
N ALA A 55 -3.37 -14.86 -8.64
CA ALA A 55 -3.39 -13.46 -9.06
C ALA A 55 -2.09 -12.72 -8.70
N ILE A 56 -1.72 -11.69 -9.49
CA ILE A 56 -0.65 -10.76 -9.15
C ILE A 56 -1.26 -9.38 -8.97
N LEU A 57 -1.11 -8.81 -7.77
CA LEU A 57 -1.70 -7.53 -7.39
C LEU A 57 -0.60 -6.51 -7.03
N TYR A 58 -0.89 -5.24 -7.25
CA TYR A 58 -0.11 -4.12 -6.73
C TYR A 58 -0.89 -3.45 -5.59
N ALA A 59 -0.18 -2.96 -4.58
CA ALA A 59 -0.79 -2.25 -3.46
C ALA A 59 0.04 -1.05 -3.04
N THR A 60 -0.49 0.15 -3.23
CA THR A 60 0.02 1.42 -2.69
C THR A 60 -1.15 2.21 -2.10
N SER A 61 -0.82 3.17 -1.25
CA SER A 61 -1.71 4.28 -0.90
C SER A 61 -1.90 5.20 -2.12
N ARG A 62 -2.69 6.27 -1.96
CA ARG A 62 -2.88 7.25 -3.04
C ARG A 62 -1.54 7.92 -3.39
N PRO A 63 -1.16 8.02 -4.68
CA PRO A 63 0.06 8.70 -5.07
C PRO A 63 -0.03 10.20 -4.78
N VAL A 64 1.10 10.87 -4.55
CA VAL A 64 1.14 12.32 -4.33
C VAL A 64 1.04 13.08 -5.64
N GLU A 65 1.81 12.66 -6.64
CA GLU A 65 1.93 13.33 -7.93
C GLU A 65 1.58 12.40 -9.09
N THR A 66 2.27 11.25 -9.20
CA THR A 66 2.16 10.36 -10.36
C THR A 66 1.59 9.00 -9.96
N LYS A 67 0.53 8.57 -10.64
CA LYS A 67 0.07 7.17 -10.54
C LYS A 67 1.08 6.24 -11.23
N ARG A 68 1.94 5.60 -10.44
CA ARG A 68 3.01 4.71 -10.95
C ARG A 68 2.58 3.26 -11.12
N LEU A 69 1.66 2.79 -10.27
CA LEU A 69 1.19 1.39 -10.27
C LEU A 69 -0.30 1.32 -10.62
N ASP A 70 -0.68 0.26 -11.33
CA ASP A 70 -2.08 0.01 -11.63
C ASP A 70 -2.73 -0.89 -10.57
N LEU A 71 -3.64 -0.31 -9.80
CA LEU A 71 -4.36 -0.99 -8.71
C LEU A 71 -5.67 -1.65 -9.18
N THR A 72 -5.95 -1.69 -10.49
CA THR A 72 -7.19 -2.26 -11.05
C THR A 72 -7.46 -3.67 -10.53
N GLY A 73 -6.46 -4.55 -10.55
CA GLY A 73 -6.59 -5.92 -10.03
C GLY A 73 -6.85 -5.96 -8.52
N ALA A 74 -6.19 -5.10 -7.74
CA ALA A 74 -6.39 -5.05 -6.29
C ALA A 74 -7.81 -4.58 -5.93
N ARG A 75 -8.35 -3.63 -6.70
CA ARG A 75 -9.74 -3.18 -6.56
C ARG A 75 -10.74 -4.28 -6.91
N GLU A 76 -10.50 -5.00 -8.00
CA GLU A 76 -11.45 -5.98 -8.53
C GLU A 76 -11.44 -7.30 -7.75
N ILE A 77 -10.27 -7.73 -7.26
CA ILE A 77 -10.10 -9.02 -6.58
C ILE A 77 -10.18 -8.88 -5.06
N ALA A 78 -9.46 -7.90 -4.49
CA ALA A 78 -9.37 -7.71 -3.04
C ALA A 78 -10.32 -6.61 -2.54
N GLY A 79 -11.13 -5.99 -3.40
CA GLY A 79 -11.97 -4.85 -3.04
C GLY A 79 -11.16 -3.62 -2.57
N PHE A 80 -9.85 -3.60 -2.79
CA PHE A 80 -8.95 -2.62 -2.21
C PHE A 80 -9.10 -1.25 -2.86
N LYS A 81 -9.33 -0.24 -2.03
CA LYS A 81 -9.33 1.17 -2.41
C LYS A 81 -8.50 1.93 -1.36
N PRO A 82 -7.33 2.48 -1.72
CA PRO A 82 -6.50 3.18 -0.76
C PRO A 82 -7.24 4.40 -0.21
N GLN A 83 -7.15 4.59 1.10
CA GLN A 83 -7.77 5.72 1.81
C GLN A 83 -6.73 6.78 2.18
N ASP A 84 -5.49 6.35 2.39
CA ASP A 84 -4.42 7.18 2.90
C ASP A 84 -3.59 7.73 1.72
N GLN A 85 -2.85 8.82 1.94
CA GLN A 85 -1.84 9.38 1.04
C GLN A 85 -0.63 9.76 1.89
N TRP A 86 0.59 9.74 1.35
CA TRP A 86 1.74 10.27 2.10
C TRP A 86 1.42 11.70 2.63
N PRO A 87 1.71 12.04 3.90
CA PRO A 87 2.37 11.24 4.95
C PRO A 87 1.44 10.54 5.97
N ASP A 88 0.18 10.29 5.64
CA ASP A 88 -0.79 9.62 6.53
C ASP A 88 -0.28 8.26 7.02
N GLY A 89 -0.35 8.01 8.34
CA GLY A 89 0.04 6.75 8.95
C GLY A 89 1.52 6.67 9.36
N THR A 90 2.31 7.71 9.11
CA THR A 90 3.68 7.83 9.64
C THR A 90 3.70 7.90 11.17
N GLU A 91 2.66 8.46 11.79
CA GLU A 91 2.48 8.51 13.25
C GLU A 91 2.41 7.14 13.92
N ILE A 92 2.02 6.09 13.19
CA ILE A 92 2.03 4.70 13.68
C ILE A 92 3.48 4.20 13.82
N VAL A 93 4.38 4.71 12.97
CA VAL A 93 5.78 4.28 12.88
C VAL A 93 6.67 5.11 13.81
N THR A 94 6.49 6.43 13.83
CA THR A 94 7.40 7.38 14.51
C THR A 94 6.78 8.02 15.76
N GLY A 95 5.50 7.76 16.06
CA GLY A 95 4.78 8.36 17.18
C GLY A 95 4.25 9.78 16.90
N GLN A 96 4.57 10.36 15.75
CA GLN A 96 4.06 11.66 15.29
C GLN A 96 3.93 11.65 13.76
N ARG A 97 2.98 12.40 13.22
CA ARG A 97 2.86 12.50 11.77
C ARG A 97 4.07 13.23 11.22
N TRP A 98 4.62 12.79 10.10
CA TRP A 98 5.70 13.51 9.42
C TRP A 98 5.24 14.92 9.04
N GLU A 99 6.11 15.89 9.32
CA GLU A 99 5.97 17.30 8.96
C GLU A 99 7.24 17.72 8.22
N ASP A 100 7.10 18.54 7.18
CA ASP A 100 8.19 18.99 6.30
C ASP A 100 9.14 20.01 6.97
#